data_AF-A0A7S9RPH7-F1
#
_entry.id   AF-A0A7S9RPH7-F1
#
_cell.length_a   1.000
_cell.length_b   1.000
_cell.length_c   1.000
_cell.angle_alpha   90.00
_cell.angle_beta   90.00
_cell.angle_gamma   90.00
#
_symmetry.space_group_name_H-M   'P 1'
#
loop_
_entity.id
_entity.type
_entity.pdbx_description
1 polymer ?
#
loop_
_entity_poly.entity_id
_entity_poly.type
_entity_poly.pdbx_seq_one_letter_code
_entity_poly.pdbx_strand_id
1 'polypeptide(L)'
;MAKEKDSDKKIAIPESEADKKKALELALKQIDKAFGKGTLLRLGDKEVEAIESIPTGSLGLDLALGIGGVPKGRIIEIYGPESSGKTTLTLHIIAEAQKAGGICAFVDAEHALDVKYASNLGVNTDNLYVSQPDFGEQALEIVETLARSGAIDLIVVDSVAALTPKSEIDGDMGDQHVGLQARLMSQALRKLTGILSKMKTTVIFINQIRMKIGMMGYGTPETTTGGNALKFYSSVRIDVRKIATLKQNDEPIGNRTKAKVVKNKVAPPFKVAEFDIMFGEGVSKEGEIIDYGVKLDIIDKSGAWFSYKAEKLGQGRENAKAYLKEHPEISDEIVAAIKGSMGIDHLISSSAKDEDDDTNEAGDE
;
A
#
# COMPACT_ATOMS: atom_id res chain seq x y z
N MET A 1 7.30 -50.38 38.52
CA MET A 1 6.37 -50.70 37.41
C MET A 1 5.47 -49.49 37.18
N ALA A 2 5.88 -48.60 36.28
CA ALA A 2 5.12 -47.41 35.90
C ALA A 2 4.55 -47.66 34.49
N LYS A 3 3.24 -47.44 34.35
CA LYS A 3 2.45 -47.70 33.13
C LYS A 3 2.97 -46.84 31.97
N GLU A 4 3.37 -47.48 30.88
CA GLU A 4 3.50 -46.87 29.56
C GLU A 4 2.14 -46.30 29.13
N LYS A 5 2.13 -45.03 28.73
CA LYS A 5 0.99 -44.42 28.05
C LYS A 5 1.05 -44.83 26.58
N ASP A 6 0.14 -45.73 26.24
CA ASP A 6 -0.25 -46.11 24.90
C ASP A 6 -0.58 -44.87 24.05
N SER A 7 0.22 -44.62 23.00
CA SER A 7 0.06 -43.46 22.11
C SER A 7 -0.05 -43.83 20.63
N ASP A 8 -0.42 -45.08 20.34
CA ASP A 8 -0.76 -45.52 18.97
C ASP A 8 -2.28 -45.49 18.75
N LYS A 9 -2.84 -44.28 18.63
CA LYS A 9 -4.18 -44.15 18.03
C LYS A 9 -4.07 -44.46 16.53
N LYS A 10 -4.43 -45.68 16.14
CA LYS A 10 -4.67 -46.07 14.75
C LYS A 10 -5.52 -45.01 14.04
N ILE A 11 -4.97 -44.38 13.01
CA ILE A 11 -5.69 -43.47 12.13
C ILE A 11 -6.61 -44.35 11.26
N ALA A 12 -7.89 -44.42 11.62
CA ALA A 12 -8.89 -45.13 10.82
C ALA A 12 -9.11 -44.38 9.51
N ILE A 13 -8.92 -45.06 8.38
CA ILE A 13 -9.16 -44.50 7.04
C ILE A 13 -10.68 -44.51 6.81
N PRO A 14 -11.34 -43.37 6.52
CA PRO A 14 -12.78 -43.36 6.30
C PRO A 14 -13.15 -44.10 5.01
N GLU A 15 -14.05 -45.08 5.10
CA GLU A 15 -14.39 -46.01 4.01
C GLU A 15 -15.56 -45.55 3.12
N SER A 16 -16.42 -44.64 3.59
CA SER A 16 -17.54 -44.07 2.84
C SER A 16 -17.50 -42.54 2.74
N GLU A 17 -18.22 -41.94 1.79
CA GLU A 17 -18.37 -40.47 1.73
C GLU A 17 -19.01 -39.89 2.99
N ALA A 18 -19.95 -40.61 3.60
CA ALA A 18 -20.60 -40.18 4.85
C ALA A 18 -19.58 -40.16 6.01
N ASP A 19 -18.71 -41.16 6.08
CA ASP A 19 -17.64 -41.22 7.08
C ASP A 19 -16.59 -40.14 6.86
N LYS A 20 -16.24 -39.84 5.61
CA LYS A 20 -15.36 -38.71 5.26
C LYS A 20 -15.95 -37.37 5.71
N LYS A 21 -17.23 -37.12 5.45
CA LYS A 21 -17.91 -35.89 5.90
C LYS A 21 -17.95 -35.78 7.43
N LYS A 22 -18.29 -36.87 8.12
CA LYS A 22 -18.33 -36.90 9.59
C LYS A 22 -16.95 -36.71 10.22
N ALA A 23 -15.91 -37.34 9.67
CA ALA A 23 -14.54 -37.14 10.10
C ALA A 23 -14.07 -35.69 9.87
N LEU A 24 -14.43 -35.10 8.73
CA LEU A 24 -14.15 -33.70 8.42
C LEU A 24 -14.86 -32.74 9.40
N GLU A 25 -16.14 -32.94 9.69
CA GLU A 25 -16.89 -32.14 10.67
C GLU A 25 -16.28 -32.22 12.09
N LEU A 26 -15.85 -33.41 12.50
CA LEU A 26 -15.18 -33.60 13.79
C LEU A 26 -13.84 -32.89 13.82
N ALA A 27 -13.05 -32.96 12.74
CA ALA A 27 -11.79 -32.24 12.61
C ALA A 27 -12.01 -30.72 12.63
N LEU A 28 -13.01 -30.22 11.89
CA LEU A 28 -13.41 -28.81 11.90
C LEU A 28 -13.78 -28.32 13.31
N LYS A 29 -14.64 -29.06 14.02
CA LYS A 29 -15.01 -28.74 15.41
C LYS A 29 -13.83 -28.77 16.37
N GLN A 30 -12.88 -29.69 16.19
CA GLN A 30 -11.65 -29.73 16.98
C GLN A 30 -10.76 -28.53 16.71
N ILE A 31 -10.61 -28.15 15.44
CA ILE A 31 -9.83 -26.97 15.02
C ILE A 31 -10.46 -25.69 15.59
N ASP A 32 -11.78 -25.50 15.44
CA ASP A 32 -12.48 -24.34 15.99
C ASP A 32 -12.37 -24.27 17.53
N LYS A 33 -12.45 -25.42 18.22
CA LYS A 33 -12.29 -25.47 19.68
C LYS A 33 -10.87 -25.15 20.13
N ALA A 34 -9.86 -25.55 19.37
CA ALA A 34 -8.45 -25.37 19.71
C ALA A 34 -7.91 -23.98 19.33
N PHE A 35 -8.39 -23.39 18.23
CA PHE A 35 -7.81 -22.19 17.61
C PHE A 35 -8.79 -21.03 17.45
N GLY A 36 -10.08 -21.22 17.80
CA GLY A 36 -11.14 -20.24 17.64
C GLY A 36 -11.95 -20.45 16.37
N LYS A 37 -13.24 -20.06 16.42
CA LYS A 37 -14.16 -20.16 15.28
C LYS A 37 -13.63 -19.41 14.06
N GLY A 38 -13.71 -20.06 12.89
CA GLY A 38 -13.35 -19.44 11.60
C GLY A 38 -11.86 -19.57 11.24
N THR A 39 -11.11 -20.40 11.97
CA THR A 39 -9.71 -20.71 11.66
C THR A 39 -9.56 -21.53 10.37
N LEU A 40 -10.53 -22.41 10.09
CA LEU A 40 -10.61 -23.20 8.86
C LEU A 40 -11.98 -22.98 8.22
N LEU A 41 -12.01 -22.28 7.10
CA LEU A 41 -13.23 -22.01 6.34
C LEU A 41 -13.10 -22.61 4.94
N ARG A 42 -14.22 -23.05 4.37
CA ARG A 42 -14.23 -23.43 2.96
C ARG A 42 -14.15 -22.15 2.13
N LEU A 43 -13.26 -22.14 1.14
CA LEU A 43 -13.01 -20.94 0.33
C LEU A 43 -14.27 -20.43 -0.40
N GLY A 44 -15.19 -21.32 -0.77
CA GLY A 44 -16.45 -20.97 -1.43
C GLY A 44 -17.58 -20.55 -0.49
N ASP A 45 -17.38 -20.63 0.83
CA ASP A 45 -18.36 -20.17 1.83
C ASP A 45 -18.10 -18.71 2.23
N LYS A 46 -17.00 -18.11 1.76
CA LYS A 46 -16.79 -16.66 1.79
C LYS A 46 -17.37 -16.06 0.53
N GLU A 47 -18.28 -15.10 0.66
CA GLU A 47 -18.48 -14.13 -0.39
C GLU A 47 -17.12 -13.49 -0.71
N VAL A 48 -16.84 -13.23 -1.99
CA VAL A 48 -15.60 -12.58 -2.40
C VAL A 48 -15.66 -11.14 -1.91
N GLU A 49 -15.28 -10.91 -0.65
CA GLU A 49 -15.19 -9.57 -0.07
C GLU A 49 -14.19 -8.75 -0.88
N ALA A 50 -14.63 -7.59 -1.35
CA ALA A 50 -13.75 -6.62 -1.98
C ALA A 50 -12.62 -6.27 -1.00
N ILE A 51 -11.38 -6.33 -1.49
CA ILE A 51 -10.22 -5.99 -0.66
C ILE A 51 -10.22 -4.48 -0.44
N GLU A 52 -10.51 -4.05 0.79
CA GLU A 52 -10.41 -2.65 1.18
C GLU A 52 -9.03 -2.06 0.85
N SER A 53 -9.02 -0.80 0.42
CA SER A 53 -7.80 -0.08 0.05
C SER A 53 -7.76 1.35 0.57
N ILE A 54 -6.55 1.89 0.70
CA ILE A 54 -6.27 3.30 0.96
C ILE A 54 -5.84 3.95 -0.37
N PRO A 55 -6.54 4.99 -0.85
CA PRO A 55 -6.15 5.69 -2.07
C PRO A 55 -4.72 6.23 -1.99
N THR A 56 -4.04 6.28 -3.13
CA THR A 56 -2.63 6.72 -3.17
C THR A 56 -2.43 8.22 -3.32
N GLY A 57 -3.52 8.96 -3.56
CA GLY A 57 -3.46 10.35 -3.99
C GLY A 57 -3.02 10.53 -5.44
N SER A 58 -2.76 9.42 -6.16
CA SER A 58 -2.53 9.40 -7.61
C SER A 58 -3.62 8.57 -8.28
N LEU A 59 -4.43 9.21 -9.12
CA LEU A 59 -5.49 8.53 -9.86
C LEU A 59 -4.91 7.40 -10.69
N GLY A 60 -3.82 7.69 -11.42
CA GLY A 60 -3.17 6.72 -12.28
C GLY A 60 -2.63 5.51 -11.54
N LEU A 61 -2.08 5.72 -10.33
CA LEU A 61 -1.55 4.64 -9.51
C LEU A 61 -2.67 3.80 -8.89
N ASP A 62 -3.77 4.40 -8.46
CA ASP A 62 -4.95 3.68 -7.96
C ASP A 62 -5.53 2.75 -9.05
N LEU A 63 -5.61 3.25 -10.29
CA LEU A 63 -5.98 2.45 -11.47
C LEU A 63 -4.98 1.31 -11.74
N ALA A 64 -3.67 1.59 -11.60
CA ALA A 64 -2.62 0.60 -11.80
C ALA A 64 -2.60 -0.48 -10.70
N LEU A 65 -3.01 -0.14 -9.48
CA LEU A 65 -3.15 -1.09 -8.37
C LEU A 65 -4.38 -1.97 -8.53
N GLY A 66 -5.41 -1.50 -9.25
CA GLY A 66 -6.56 -2.29 -9.69
C GLY A 66 -7.63 -2.55 -8.62
N ILE A 67 -7.38 -2.13 -7.39
CA ILE A 67 -8.36 -2.15 -6.29
C ILE A 67 -8.67 -0.73 -5.77
N GLY A 68 -8.17 0.33 -6.44
CA GLY A 68 -8.40 1.71 -6.03
C GLY A 68 -7.42 2.26 -4.99
N GLY A 69 -6.34 1.54 -4.69
CA GLY A 69 -5.33 2.01 -3.74
C GLY A 69 -4.43 0.89 -3.20
N VAL A 70 -3.70 1.17 -2.12
CA VAL A 70 -2.90 0.15 -1.41
C VAL A 70 -3.81 -0.68 -0.49
N PRO A 71 -3.70 -2.02 -0.47
CA PRO A 71 -4.60 -2.87 0.31
C PRO A 71 -4.43 -2.66 1.83
N LYS A 72 -5.54 -2.61 2.57
CA LYS A 72 -5.58 -2.58 4.04
C LYS A 72 -5.05 -3.89 4.65
N GLY A 73 -4.42 -3.81 5.82
CA GLY A 73 -3.93 -4.97 6.58
C GLY A 73 -2.74 -5.69 5.95
N ARG A 74 -2.00 -5.02 5.04
CA ARG A 74 -0.91 -5.63 4.26
C ARG A 74 0.40 -4.84 4.37
N ILE A 75 1.49 -5.52 4.01
CA ILE A 75 2.81 -4.92 3.85
C ILE A 75 2.98 -4.44 2.41
N ILE A 76 3.42 -3.20 2.24
CA ILE A 76 3.72 -2.57 0.96
C ILE A 76 5.19 -2.13 0.95
N GLU A 77 5.88 -2.29 -0.17
CA GLU A 77 7.22 -1.74 -0.35
C GLU A 77 7.20 -0.71 -1.48
N ILE A 78 7.59 0.52 -1.18
CA ILE A 78 7.79 1.59 -2.16
C ILE A 78 9.30 1.83 -2.24
N TYR A 79 9.89 1.55 -3.40
CA TYR A 79 11.33 1.64 -3.59
C TYR A 79 11.70 2.36 -4.87
N GLY A 80 12.94 2.83 -4.94
CA GLY A 80 13.38 3.66 -6.07
C GLY A 80 14.67 4.41 -5.77
N PRO A 81 15.22 5.12 -6.77
CA PRO A 81 16.37 6.02 -6.58
C PRO A 81 16.08 7.12 -5.55
N GLU A 82 17.11 7.82 -5.13
CA GLU A 82 16.97 9.07 -4.38
C GLU A 82 16.21 10.11 -5.20
N SER A 83 15.47 10.99 -4.51
CA SER A 83 14.68 12.06 -5.14
C SER A 83 13.67 11.58 -6.20
N SER A 84 13.27 10.30 -6.16
CA SER A 84 12.30 9.75 -7.11
C SER A 84 10.83 10.02 -6.73
N GLY A 85 10.58 10.56 -5.53
CA GLY A 85 9.24 10.85 -5.03
C GLY A 85 8.64 9.79 -4.10
N LYS A 86 9.44 8.87 -3.55
CA LYS A 86 8.98 7.82 -2.61
C LYS A 86 8.27 8.41 -1.38
N THR A 87 8.95 9.29 -0.65
CA THR A 87 8.41 9.93 0.55
C THR A 87 7.21 10.81 0.19
N THR A 88 7.27 11.59 -0.90
CA THR A 88 6.12 12.37 -1.40
C THR A 88 4.89 11.49 -1.64
N LEU A 89 5.04 10.38 -2.37
CA LEU A 89 3.94 9.45 -2.63
C LEU A 89 3.36 8.89 -1.32
N THR A 90 4.23 8.53 -0.38
CA THR A 90 3.79 8.02 0.91
C THR A 90 3.06 9.06 1.76
N LEU A 91 3.49 10.33 1.71
CA LEU A 91 2.77 11.43 2.37
C LEU A 91 1.38 11.66 1.76
N HIS A 92 1.21 11.48 0.44
CA HIS A 92 -0.13 11.49 -0.16
C HIS A 92 -0.99 10.33 0.33
N ILE A 93 -0.44 9.12 0.44
CA ILE A 93 -1.18 7.97 1.01
C ILE A 93 -1.61 8.27 2.46
N ILE A 94 -0.74 8.91 3.26
CA ILE A 94 -1.09 9.36 4.62
C ILE A 94 -2.22 10.38 4.58
N ALA A 95 -2.14 11.40 3.73
CA ALA A 95 -3.17 12.42 3.60
C ALA A 95 -4.53 11.81 3.23
N GLU A 96 -4.56 10.86 2.28
CA GLU A 96 -5.79 10.14 1.90
C GLU A 96 -6.33 9.25 3.02
N ALA A 97 -5.46 8.55 3.76
CA ALA A 97 -5.87 7.78 4.93
C ALA A 97 -6.49 8.67 6.02
N GLN A 98 -5.88 9.82 6.33
CA GLN A 98 -6.39 10.77 7.32
C GLN A 98 -7.70 11.43 6.87
N LYS A 99 -7.85 11.75 5.58
CA LYS A 99 -9.12 12.27 5.02
C LYS A 99 -10.27 11.27 5.20
N ALA A 100 -9.99 9.98 5.15
CA ALA A 100 -10.96 8.92 5.44
C ALA A 100 -11.17 8.68 6.95
N GLY A 101 -10.63 9.54 7.83
CA GLY A 101 -10.74 9.43 9.28
C GLY A 101 -9.75 8.44 9.92
N GLY A 102 -8.82 7.89 9.15
CA GLY A 102 -7.85 6.91 9.63
C GLY A 102 -6.70 7.53 10.42
N ILE A 103 -6.16 6.78 11.38
CA ILE A 103 -5.03 7.20 12.21
C ILE A 103 -3.73 6.70 11.57
N CYS A 104 -2.77 7.62 11.41
CA CYS A 104 -1.50 7.35 10.74
C CYS A 104 -0.30 7.52 11.67
N ALA A 105 0.74 6.71 11.45
CA ALA A 105 2.03 6.85 12.11
C ALA A 105 3.19 6.84 11.10
N PHE A 106 4.23 7.61 11.39
CA PHE A 106 5.44 7.72 10.59
C PHE A 106 6.67 7.41 11.46
N VAL A 107 7.39 6.36 11.10
CA VAL A 107 8.65 5.96 11.73
C VAL A 107 9.78 6.49 10.83
N ASP A 108 10.31 7.65 11.21
CA ASP A 108 11.35 8.39 10.51
C ASP A 108 12.73 7.93 11.01
N ALA A 109 13.22 6.83 10.44
CA ALA A 109 14.57 6.32 10.70
C ALA A 109 15.64 7.11 9.92
N GLU A 110 15.29 7.86 8.88
CA GLU A 110 16.21 8.74 8.15
C GLU A 110 16.36 10.14 8.80
N HIS A 111 15.53 10.47 9.80
CA HIS A 111 15.47 11.79 10.45
C HIS A 111 15.30 12.94 9.45
N ALA A 112 14.52 12.72 8.37
CA ALA A 112 14.45 13.58 7.21
C ALA A 112 13.03 14.11 6.90
N LEU A 113 12.04 13.85 7.77
CA LEU A 113 10.67 14.30 7.55
C LEU A 113 10.53 15.83 7.70
N ASP A 114 10.20 16.51 6.61
CA ASP A 114 9.82 17.93 6.62
C ASP A 114 8.32 18.09 6.92
N VAL A 115 8.01 18.57 8.12
CA VAL A 115 6.65 18.80 8.62
C VAL A 115 5.89 19.83 7.76
N LYS A 116 6.56 20.89 7.30
CA LYS A 116 5.93 21.93 6.48
C LYS A 116 5.57 21.37 5.11
N TYR A 117 6.48 20.59 4.52
CA TYR A 117 6.21 19.92 3.27
C TYR A 117 5.04 18.93 3.41
N ALA A 118 5.03 18.09 4.46
CA ALA A 118 3.92 17.18 4.73
C ALA A 118 2.57 17.91 4.85
N SER A 119 2.52 19.01 5.60
CA SER A 119 1.31 19.84 5.74
C SER A 119 0.83 20.38 4.38
N ASN A 120 1.74 20.88 3.54
CA ASN A 120 1.40 21.34 2.19
C ASN A 120 0.80 20.24 1.30
N LEU A 121 1.19 18.97 1.52
CA LEU A 121 0.62 17.81 0.81
C LEU A 121 -0.74 17.36 1.34
N GLY A 122 -1.28 18.06 2.35
CA GLY A 122 -2.57 17.76 2.96
C GLY A 122 -2.50 16.76 4.11
N VAL A 123 -1.31 16.47 4.64
CA VAL A 123 -1.16 15.67 5.86
C VAL A 123 -1.59 16.52 7.06
N ASN A 124 -2.49 15.98 7.87
CA ASN A 124 -2.81 16.56 9.18
C ASN A 124 -1.68 16.25 10.14
N THR A 125 -0.72 17.18 10.23
CA THR A 125 0.50 17.03 11.04
C THR A 125 0.23 17.02 12.54
N ASP A 126 -0.86 17.65 13.00
CA ASP A 126 -1.23 17.68 14.42
C ASP A 126 -1.68 16.30 14.93
N ASN A 127 -2.22 15.48 14.02
CA ASN A 127 -2.71 14.13 14.31
C ASN A 127 -1.84 13.02 13.67
N LEU A 128 -0.64 13.36 13.19
CA LEU A 128 0.31 12.36 12.69
C LEU A 128 1.24 11.92 13.83
N TYR A 129 1.20 10.65 14.19
CA TYR A 129 2.14 10.11 15.18
C TYR A 129 3.51 9.94 14.52
N VAL A 130 4.56 10.57 15.08
CA VAL A 130 5.93 10.45 14.55
C VAL A 130 6.83 9.81 15.58
N SER A 131 7.67 8.88 15.12
CA SER A 131 8.72 8.25 15.93
C SER A 131 10.06 8.35 15.20
N GLN A 132 11.10 8.71 15.95
CA GLN A 132 12.48 8.77 15.47
C GLN A 132 13.32 7.76 16.27
N PRO A 133 13.41 6.51 15.80
CA PRO A 133 14.11 5.44 16.51
C PRO A 133 15.63 5.56 16.36
N ASP A 134 16.36 5.12 17.38
CA ASP A 134 17.82 5.07 17.42
C ASP A 134 18.40 3.88 16.64
N PHE A 135 17.67 2.75 16.59
CA PHE A 135 18.12 1.52 15.92
C PHE A 135 16.96 0.68 15.34
N GLY A 136 17.31 -0.24 14.43
CA GLY A 136 16.35 -1.01 13.63
C GLY A 136 15.41 -1.90 14.45
N GLU A 137 15.90 -2.55 15.52
CA GLU A 137 15.04 -3.35 16.41
C GLU A 137 13.98 -2.48 17.08
N GLN A 138 14.34 -1.32 17.62
CA GLN A 138 13.42 -0.38 18.27
C GLN A 138 12.36 0.11 17.27
N ALA A 139 12.76 0.48 16.06
CA ALA A 139 11.85 0.89 15.01
C ALA A 139 10.79 -0.19 14.72
N LEU A 140 11.20 -1.45 14.58
CA LEU A 140 10.30 -2.57 14.28
C LEU A 140 9.43 -2.98 15.48
N GLU A 141 9.91 -2.82 16.70
CA GLU A 141 9.13 -3.00 17.94
C GLU A 141 8.04 -1.93 18.07
N ILE A 142 8.34 -0.68 17.70
CA ILE A 142 7.35 0.40 17.64
C ILE A 142 6.28 0.07 16.60
N VAL A 143 6.67 -0.34 15.39
CA VAL A 143 5.72 -0.79 14.36
C VAL A 143 4.85 -1.95 14.86
N GLU A 144 5.43 -2.95 15.53
CA GLU A 144 4.68 -4.07 16.10
C GLU A 144 3.68 -3.61 17.17
N THR A 145 4.09 -2.71 18.07
CA THR A 145 3.25 -2.19 19.15
C THR A 145 2.09 -1.37 18.61
N LEU A 146 2.36 -0.45 17.68
CA LEU A 146 1.34 0.36 17.01
C LEU A 146 0.34 -0.52 16.26
N ALA A 147 0.82 -1.50 15.49
CA ALA A 147 -0.04 -2.44 14.78
C ALA A 147 -0.91 -3.28 15.73
N ARG A 148 -0.37 -3.73 16.87
CA ARG A 148 -1.12 -4.53 17.86
C ARG A 148 -2.21 -3.74 18.57
N SER A 149 -2.10 -2.42 18.63
CA SER A 149 -3.13 -1.57 19.25
C SER A 149 -4.49 -1.68 18.55
N GLY A 150 -4.50 -2.00 17.25
CA GLY A 150 -5.70 -1.97 16.42
C GLY A 150 -6.25 -0.57 16.16
N ALA A 151 -5.59 0.48 16.65
CA ALA A 151 -6.03 1.87 16.50
C ALA A 151 -5.39 2.57 15.31
N ILE A 152 -4.29 2.04 14.75
CA ILE A 152 -3.57 2.66 13.63
C ILE A 152 -3.95 1.96 12.32
N ASP A 153 -4.40 2.74 11.34
CA ASP A 153 -4.77 2.27 10.00
C ASP A 153 -3.57 2.16 9.07
N LEU A 154 -2.61 3.09 9.19
CA LEU A 154 -1.44 3.18 8.32
C LEU A 154 -0.17 3.52 9.10
N ILE A 155 0.87 2.70 8.92
CA ILE A 155 2.21 2.95 9.44
C ILE A 155 3.18 3.07 8.25
N VAL A 156 4.01 4.10 8.26
CA VAL A 156 5.09 4.31 7.30
C VAL A 156 6.42 4.13 7.99
N VAL A 157 7.36 3.45 7.34
CA VAL A 157 8.75 3.33 7.80
C VAL A 157 9.68 3.91 6.73
N ASP A 158 10.30 5.05 7.02
CA ASP A 158 11.25 5.75 6.15
C ASP A 158 12.64 5.77 6.79
N SER A 159 13.58 4.91 6.41
CA SER A 159 13.48 3.85 5.40
C SER A 159 14.12 2.55 5.89
N VAL A 160 13.89 1.46 5.16
CA VAL A 160 14.50 0.15 5.46
C VAL A 160 16.02 0.22 5.49
N ALA A 161 16.63 1.08 4.67
CA ALA A 161 18.08 1.24 4.64
C ALA A 161 18.64 1.78 5.97
N ALA A 162 17.86 2.57 6.69
CA ALA A 162 18.22 3.16 7.98
C ALA A 162 17.86 2.28 9.19
N LEU A 163 17.26 1.11 8.98
CA LEU A 163 16.98 0.13 10.05
C LEU A 163 18.25 -0.63 10.44
N THR A 164 19.25 0.08 10.96
CA THR A 164 20.55 -0.45 11.34
C THR A 164 20.44 -1.21 12.65
N PRO A 165 20.83 -2.49 12.73
CA PRO A 165 20.80 -3.26 13.97
C PRO A 165 21.64 -2.61 15.08
N LYS A 166 21.18 -2.67 16.33
CA LYS A 166 21.89 -2.06 17.46
C LYS A 166 23.37 -2.46 17.55
N SER A 167 23.67 -3.74 17.33
CA SER A 167 25.06 -4.24 17.37
C SER A 167 25.96 -3.65 16.29
N GLU A 168 25.39 -3.17 15.18
CA GLU A 168 26.14 -2.49 14.11
C GLU A 168 26.37 -1.01 14.45
N ILE A 169 25.46 -0.37 15.19
CA ILE A 169 25.63 1.00 15.70
C ILE A 169 26.64 1.06 16.85
N ASP A 170 26.58 0.10 17.76
CA ASP A 170 27.48 0.01 18.91
C ASP A 170 28.88 -0.53 18.53
N GLY A 171 29.03 -1.07 17.31
CA GLY A 171 30.28 -1.63 16.79
C GLY A 171 31.24 -0.58 16.23
N ASP A 172 32.50 -0.96 16.01
CA ASP A 172 33.49 -0.05 15.44
C ASP A 172 33.36 0.04 13.92
N MET A 173 33.69 1.21 13.35
CA MET A 173 33.73 1.38 11.90
C MET A 173 34.71 0.39 11.26
N GLY A 174 34.18 -0.53 10.46
CA GLY A 174 34.96 -1.58 9.79
C GLY A 174 34.65 -2.99 10.29
N ASP A 175 33.88 -3.12 11.38
CA ASP A 175 33.42 -4.41 11.87
C ASP A 175 32.52 -5.12 10.85
N GLN A 176 32.72 -6.44 10.71
CA GLN A 176 32.00 -7.25 9.75
C GLN A 176 30.67 -7.75 10.32
N HIS A 177 29.59 -7.05 9.98
CA HIS A 177 28.23 -7.44 10.35
C HIS A 177 27.47 -8.02 9.14
N VAL A 178 27.81 -9.25 8.74
CA VAL A 178 27.23 -9.85 7.53
C VAL A 178 25.76 -10.22 7.76
N GLY A 179 24.85 -9.50 7.10
CA GLY A 179 23.44 -9.87 6.95
C GLY A 179 22.58 -9.72 8.20
N LEU A 180 23.02 -8.97 9.21
CA LEU A 180 22.25 -8.72 10.43
C LEU A 180 20.89 -8.06 10.12
N GLN A 181 20.89 -7.00 9.33
CA GLN A 181 19.67 -6.31 8.92
C GLN A 181 18.68 -7.24 8.19
N ALA A 182 19.16 -8.13 7.33
CA ALA A 182 18.31 -9.09 6.62
C ALA A 182 17.66 -10.11 7.56
N ARG A 183 18.38 -10.54 8.60
CA ARG A 183 17.86 -11.45 9.63
C ARG A 183 16.81 -10.75 10.50
N LEU A 184 17.09 -9.52 10.92
CA LEU A 184 16.17 -8.67 11.67
C LEU A 184 14.85 -8.49 10.91
N MET A 185 14.93 -8.06 9.64
CA MET A 185 13.75 -7.91 8.78
C MET A 185 12.97 -9.22 8.63
N SER A 186 13.66 -10.34 8.44
CA SER A 186 13.01 -11.66 8.31
C SER A 186 12.25 -12.06 9.58
N GLN A 187 12.78 -11.76 10.75
CA GLN A 187 12.16 -12.04 12.03
C GLN A 187 10.94 -11.13 12.28
N ALA A 188 11.10 -9.82 12.05
CA ALA A 188 10.05 -8.84 12.27
C ALA A 188 8.87 -9.06 11.33
N LEU A 189 9.10 -9.21 10.01
CA LEU A 189 8.03 -9.40 9.04
C LEU A 189 7.23 -10.69 9.27
N ARG A 190 7.87 -11.75 9.79
CA ARG A 190 7.21 -13.00 10.18
C ARG A 190 6.19 -12.78 11.30
N LYS A 191 6.51 -11.92 12.28
CA LYS A 191 5.59 -11.55 13.36
C LYS A 191 4.50 -10.59 12.89
N LEU A 192 4.88 -9.56 12.14
CA LEU A 192 3.98 -8.48 11.71
C LEU A 192 2.85 -8.98 10.81
N THR A 193 3.13 -9.87 9.85
CA THR A 193 2.16 -10.25 8.81
C THR A 193 0.81 -10.71 9.37
N GLY A 194 0.81 -11.53 10.43
CA GLY A 194 -0.42 -12.00 11.06
C GLY A 194 -1.16 -10.90 11.84
N ILE A 195 -0.42 -10.00 12.49
CA ILE A 195 -0.97 -8.88 13.26
C ILE A 195 -1.66 -7.89 12.30
N LEU A 196 -0.96 -7.48 11.24
CA LEU A 196 -1.45 -6.52 10.26
C LEU A 196 -2.75 -6.99 9.59
N SER A 197 -2.81 -8.27 9.21
CA SER A 197 -4.04 -8.82 8.61
C SER A 197 -5.22 -8.85 9.59
N LYS A 198 -4.96 -9.09 10.88
CA LYS A 198 -6.00 -9.15 11.92
C LYS A 198 -6.50 -7.77 12.30
N MET A 199 -5.59 -6.80 12.42
CA MET A 199 -5.86 -5.44 12.89
C MET A 199 -6.20 -4.47 11.75
N LYS A 200 -6.17 -4.94 10.49
CA LYS A 200 -6.38 -4.13 9.27
C LYS A 200 -5.39 -2.95 9.09
N THR A 201 -4.34 -2.87 9.91
CA THR A 201 -3.23 -1.91 9.76
C THR A 201 -2.38 -2.21 8.52
N THR A 202 -2.20 -1.22 7.65
CA THR A 202 -1.25 -1.28 6.54
C THR A 202 0.10 -0.75 6.94
N VAL A 203 1.18 -1.41 6.50
CA VAL A 203 2.55 -0.93 6.70
C VAL A 203 3.21 -0.68 5.36
N ILE A 204 3.70 0.54 5.15
CA ILE A 204 4.50 0.92 3.98
C ILE A 204 5.96 1.02 4.41
N PHE A 205 6.81 0.22 3.79
CA PHE A 205 8.25 0.36 3.89
C PHE A 205 8.77 1.15 2.69
N ILE A 206 9.39 2.30 2.96
CA ILE A 206 10.19 3.00 1.96
C ILE A 206 11.56 2.33 1.89
N ASN A 207 12.06 2.13 0.67
CA ASN A 207 13.32 1.44 0.45
C ASN A 207 14.14 2.10 -0.66
N GLN A 208 15.46 1.90 -0.61
CA GLN A 208 16.40 2.43 -1.57
C GLN A 208 16.89 1.32 -2.50
N ILE A 209 17.28 1.71 -3.72
CA ILE A 209 17.96 0.81 -4.66
C ILE A 209 19.46 0.74 -4.30
N ARG A 210 20.02 -0.47 -4.40
CA ARG A 210 21.46 -0.77 -4.36
C ARG A 210 21.83 -1.64 -5.54
N MET A 211 23.11 -1.66 -5.92
CA MET A 211 23.63 -2.56 -6.94
C MET A 211 24.21 -3.82 -6.29
N LYS A 212 23.94 -4.99 -6.87
CA LYS A 212 24.61 -6.25 -6.50
C LYS A 212 26.02 -6.27 -7.09
N ILE A 213 27.03 -6.26 -6.22
CA ILE A 213 28.43 -6.40 -6.61
C ILE A 213 28.68 -7.83 -7.12
N GLY A 214 29.45 -7.98 -8.21
CA GLY A 214 29.88 -9.28 -8.73
C GLY A 214 28.90 -9.97 -9.69
N MET A 215 27.79 -9.33 -10.07
CA MET A 215 26.88 -9.88 -11.07
C MET A 215 27.42 -9.66 -12.50
N MET A 216 28.23 -10.59 -12.99
CA MET A 216 28.61 -10.68 -14.41
C MET A 216 27.66 -11.66 -15.12
N GLY A 217 26.55 -11.18 -15.70
CA GLY A 217 25.57 -12.04 -16.37
C GLY A 217 24.23 -11.38 -16.72
N TYR A 218 23.24 -12.20 -17.11
CA TYR A 218 21.86 -11.80 -17.44
C TYR A 218 21.03 -11.50 -16.18
N GLY A 219 20.35 -10.34 -16.17
CA GLY A 219 19.45 -9.91 -15.09
C GLY A 219 19.65 -8.43 -14.73
N THR A 220 18.75 -7.86 -13.91
CA THR A 220 18.89 -6.48 -13.43
C THR A 220 19.82 -6.44 -12.22
N PRO A 221 20.91 -5.64 -12.22
CA PRO A 221 21.86 -5.59 -11.09
C PRO A 221 21.28 -4.91 -9.85
N GLU A 222 20.10 -4.31 -9.96
CA GLU A 222 19.42 -3.62 -8.87
C GLU A 222 18.82 -4.57 -7.82
N THR A 223 18.96 -4.20 -6.56
CA THR A 223 18.32 -4.83 -5.41
C THR A 223 17.87 -3.77 -4.39
N THR A 224 17.10 -4.18 -3.39
CA THR A 224 16.70 -3.34 -2.27
C THR A 224 17.42 -3.78 -0.98
N THR A 225 17.50 -2.90 0.03
CA THR A 225 18.12 -3.21 1.33
C THR A 225 17.20 -4.06 2.21
N GLY A 226 17.71 -4.58 3.33
CA GLY A 226 16.93 -5.45 4.23
C GLY A 226 16.76 -6.90 3.78
N GLY A 227 17.53 -7.34 2.78
CA GLY A 227 17.50 -8.72 2.27
C GLY A 227 16.26 -9.02 1.41
N ASN A 228 15.93 -10.32 1.26
CA ASN A 228 14.83 -10.74 0.38
C ASN A 228 13.46 -10.84 1.10
N ALA A 229 13.43 -10.83 2.44
CA ALA A 229 12.20 -11.07 3.19
C ALA A 229 11.08 -10.08 2.80
N LEU A 230 11.39 -8.78 2.76
CA LEU A 230 10.42 -7.75 2.41
C LEU A 230 9.82 -7.98 1.01
N LYS A 231 10.62 -8.45 0.05
CA LYS A 231 10.15 -8.79 -1.30
C LYS A 231 9.08 -9.88 -1.29
N PHE A 232 9.18 -10.86 -0.39
CA PHE A 232 8.23 -11.98 -0.28
C PHE A 232 6.97 -11.61 0.52
N TYR A 233 7.15 -10.93 1.65
CA TYR A 233 6.07 -10.53 2.55
C TYR A 233 5.21 -9.41 1.98
N SER A 234 5.79 -8.47 1.21
CA SER A 234 5.02 -7.40 0.58
C SER A 234 3.92 -7.95 -0.32
N SER A 235 2.70 -7.47 -0.16
CA SER A 235 1.57 -7.76 -1.04
C SER A 235 1.66 -6.93 -2.32
N VAL A 236 2.10 -5.69 -2.20
CA VAL A 236 2.33 -4.77 -3.31
C VAL A 236 3.76 -4.24 -3.23
N ARG A 237 4.43 -4.14 -4.39
CA ARG A 237 5.74 -3.49 -4.51
C ARG A 237 5.66 -2.47 -5.64
N ILE A 238 6.08 -1.24 -5.38
CA ILE A 238 6.02 -0.12 -6.31
C ILE A 238 7.45 0.40 -6.55
N ASP A 239 7.90 0.36 -7.81
CA ASP A 239 9.16 0.95 -8.26
C ASP A 239 8.89 2.37 -8.76
N VAL A 240 9.35 3.38 -8.00
CA VAL A 240 9.12 4.80 -8.26
C VAL A 240 10.40 5.43 -8.81
N ARG A 241 10.31 6.03 -10.01
CA ARG A 241 11.44 6.67 -10.70
C ARG A 241 11.08 8.03 -11.26
N LYS A 242 12.01 8.98 -11.15
CA LYS A 242 11.97 10.21 -11.94
C LYS A 242 12.28 9.88 -13.40
N ILE A 243 11.39 10.29 -14.31
CA ILE A 243 11.56 10.17 -15.76
C ILE A 243 12.22 11.43 -16.32
N ALA A 244 11.68 12.60 -15.95
CA ALA A 244 12.11 13.89 -16.46
C ALA A 244 11.87 14.99 -15.43
N THR A 245 12.61 16.09 -15.54
CA THR A 245 12.34 17.31 -14.77
C THR A 245 11.46 18.24 -15.61
N LEU A 246 10.36 18.69 -15.01
CA LEU A 246 9.42 19.63 -15.61
C LEU A 246 9.96 21.05 -15.44
N LYS A 247 9.89 21.85 -16.50
CA LYS A 247 10.38 23.23 -16.50
C LYS A 247 9.33 24.19 -17.04
N GLN A 248 9.30 25.40 -16.48
CA GLN A 248 8.56 26.53 -17.00
C GLN A 248 9.50 27.74 -17.01
N ASN A 249 9.64 28.40 -18.16
CA ASN A 249 10.59 29.51 -18.35
C ASN A 249 12.03 29.15 -17.87
N ASP A 250 12.49 27.94 -18.22
CA ASP A 250 13.77 27.34 -17.79
C ASP A 250 13.93 27.01 -16.29
N GLU A 251 13.01 27.41 -15.43
CA GLU A 251 13.00 27.06 -14.01
C GLU A 251 12.41 25.67 -13.78
N PRO A 252 13.05 24.80 -12.97
CA PRO A 252 12.53 23.48 -12.66
C PRO A 252 11.37 23.59 -11.65
N ILE A 253 10.17 23.20 -12.09
CA ILE A 253 8.93 23.32 -11.29
C ILE A 253 8.43 21.98 -10.71
N GLY A 254 9.00 20.87 -11.17
CA GLY A 254 8.59 19.55 -10.70
C GLY A 254 9.29 18.42 -11.45
N ASN A 255 8.81 17.20 -11.27
CA ASN A 255 9.33 16.01 -11.91
C ASN A 255 8.19 15.15 -12.47
N ARG A 256 8.37 14.66 -13.70
CA ARG A 256 7.57 13.55 -14.23
C ARG A 256 8.05 12.27 -13.57
N THR A 257 7.15 11.55 -12.92
CA THR A 257 7.45 10.36 -12.14
C THR A 257 6.70 9.15 -12.71
N LYS A 258 7.38 8.01 -12.72
CA LYS A 258 6.84 6.70 -13.10
C LYS A 258 6.75 5.83 -11.87
N ALA A 259 5.57 5.28 -11.60
CA ALA A 259 5.35 4.26 -10.60
C ALA A 259 4.96 2.95 -11.28
N LYS A 260 5.81 1.92 -11.16
CA LYS A 260 5.55 0.58 -11.71
C LYS A 260 5.18 -0.38 -10.59
N VAL A 261 4.03 -1.04 -10.70
CA VAL A 261 3.60 -2.07 -9.75
C VAL A 261 4.32 -3.38 -10.08
N VAL A 262 5.52 -3.59 -9.54
CA VAL A 262 6.35 -4.76 -9.85
C VAL A 262 5.89 -6.05 -9.16
N LYS A 263 5.05 -5.93 -8.13
CA LYS A 263 4.39 -7.05 -7.48
C LYS A 263 3.00 -6.61 -7.02
N ASN A 264 2.01 -7.45 -7.25
CA ASN A 264 0.65 -7.25 -6.79
C ASN A 264 0.02 -8.61 -6.47
N LYS A 265 -0.40 -8.83 -5.22
CA LYS A 265 -1.09 -10.05 -4.77
C LYS A 265 -2.61 -9.90 -4.74
N VAL A 266 -3.14 -8.71 -5.02
CA VAL A 266 -4.56 -8.38 -4.88
C VAL A 266 -5.23 -8.05 -6.21
N ALA A 267 -4.43 -7.74 -7.25
CA ALA A 267 -4.86 -7.55 -8.63
C ALA A 267 -3.69 -7.86 -9.60
N PRO A 268 -3.90 -7.84 -10.93
CA PRO A 268 -2.84 -8.08 -11.90
C PRO A 268 -1.63 -7.13 -11.73
N PRO A 269 -0.39 -7.66 -11.68
CA PRO A 269 0.82 -6.84 -11.55
C PRO A 269 1.28 -6.21 -12.88
N PHE A 270 2.39 -5.48 -12.82
CA PHE A 270 3.14 -4.89 -13.94
C PHE A 270 2.50 -3.70 -14.65
N LYS A 271 1.34 -3.24 -14.19
CA LYS A 271 0.78 -1.96 -14.59
C LYS A 271 1.70 -0.80 -14.16
N VAL A 272 1.61 0.29 -14.91
CA VAL A 272 2.43 1.49 -14.76
C VAL A 272 1.50 2.70 -14.67
N ALA A 273 1.82 3.60 -13.74
CA ALA A 273 1.27 4.94 -13.67
C ALA A 273 2.37 5.97 -13.93
N GLU A 274 2.02 7.06 -14.60
CA GLU A 274 2.88 8.21 -14.78
C GLU A 274 2.13 9.45 -14.35
N PHE A 275 2.76 10.27 -13.52
CA PHE A 275 2.16 11.46 -12.93
C PHE A 275 3.24 12.50 -12.64
N ASP A 276 2.81 13.73 -12.43
CA ASP A 276 3.72 14.84 -12.14
C ASP A 276 3.77 15.07 -10.63
N ILE A 277 4.98 15.21 -10.09
CA ILE A 277 5.24 15.68 -8.74
C ILE A 277 5.74 17.13 -8.84
N MET A 278 4.88 18.08 -8.49
CA MET A 278 5.16 19.50 -8.46
C MET A 278 5.87 19.87 -7.15
N PHE A 279 6.89 20.72 -7.21
CA PHE A 279 7.61 21.13 -6.00
C PHE A 279 6.71 21.95 -5.08
N GLY A 280 6.67 21.59 -3.80
CA GLY A 280 5.83 22.24 -2.79
C GLY A 280 4.33 21.86 -2.81
N GLU A 281 3.82 21.28 -3.89
CA GLU A 281 2.40 20.90 -4.04
C GLU A 281 2.18 19.37 -4.08
N GLY A 282 3.18 18.58 -4.51
CA GLY A 282 3.08 17.13 -4.60
C GLY A 282 2.50 16.62 -5.92
N VAL A 283 1.79 15.49 -5.87
CA VAL A 283 1.19 14.85 -7.04
C VAL A 283 0.10 15.75 -7.63
N SER A 284 0.21 16.07 -8.93
CA SER A 284 -0.79 16.89 -9.62
C SER A 284 -1.98 16.04 -10.07
N LYS A 285 -3.09 16.10 -9.31
CA LYS A 285 -4.36 15.43 -9.62
C LYS A 285 -4.89 15.86 -10.99
N GLU A 286 -4.90 17.16 -11.29
CA GLU A 286 -5.42 17.71 -12.54
C GLU A 286 -4.61 17.25 -13.74
N GLY A 287 -3.28 17.14 -13.58
CA GLY A 287 -2.39 16.60 -14.60
C GLY A 287 -2.71 15.16 -14.95
N GLU A 288 -3.02 14.33 -13.95
CA GLU A 288 -3.44 12.94 -14.18
C GLU A 288 -4.82 12.86 -14.82
N ILE A 289 -5.78 13.68 -14.41
CA ILE A 289 -7.12 13.71 -15.00
C ILE A 289 -7.04 13.98 -16.51
N ILE A 290 -6.21 14.94 -16.92
CA ILE A 290 -6.00 15.25 -18.33
C ILE A 290 -5.32 14.09 -19.06
N ASP A 291 -4.22 13.56 -18.51
CA ASP A 291 -3.44 12.52 -19.16
C ASP A 291 -4.27 11.23 -19.34
N TYR A 292 -4.99 10.81 -18.31
CA TYR A 292 -5.85 9.62 -18.35
C TYR A 292 -7.15 9.86 -19.11
N GLY A 293 -7.73 11.06 -19.02
CA GLY A 293 -8.92 11.43 -19.79
C GLY A 293 -8.64 11.39 -21.29
N VAL A 294 -7.49 11.90 -21.75
CA VAL A 294 -7.09 11.77 -23.16
C VAL A 294 -6.77 10.32 -23.53
N LYS A 295 -6.07 9.58 -22.66
CA LYS A 295 -5.70 8.19 -22.92
C LYS A 295 -6.91 7.25 -23.07
N LEU A 296 -8.02 7.58 -22.41
CA LEU A 296 -9.26 6.80 -22.42
C LEU A 296 -10.32 7.39 -23.37
N ASP A 297 -9.94 8.35 -24.22
CA ASP A 297 -10.85 9.02 -25.15
C ASP A 297 -12.06 9.69 -24.47
N ILE A 298 -11.90 10.13 -23.22
CA ILE A 298 -12.89 10.90 -22.44
C ILE A 298 -12.71 12.40 -22.67
N ILE A 299 -11.46 12.85 -22.82
CA ILE A 299 -11.09 14.22 -23.16
C ILE A 299 -10.59 14.25 -24.59
N ASP A 300 -11.20 15.08 -25.42
CA ASP A 300 -10.81 15.29 -26.81
C ASP A 300 -9.60 16.21 -26.89
N LYS A 301 -8.56 15.76 -27.61
CA LYS A 301 -7.37 16.57 -27.90
C LYS A 301 -7.27 16.89 -29.40
N SER A 302 -7.60 18.12 -29.76
CA SER A 302 -7.48 18.64 -31.13
C SER A 302 -6.28 19.58 -31.25
N GLY A 303 -5.15 19.03 -31.70
CA GLY A 303 -3.88 19.76 -31.75
C GLY A 303 -3.39 20.15 -30.35
N ALA A 304 -3.39 21.46 -30.06
CA ALA A 304 -3.05 21.98 -28.74
C ALA A 304 -4.27 22.17 -27.82
N TRP A 305 -5.50 22.02 -28.32
CA TRP A 305 -6.72 22.27 -27.55
C TRP A 305 -7.23 20.99 -26.87
N PHE A 306 -7.66 21.13 -25.61
CA PHE A 306 -8.32 20.09 -24.83
C PHE A 306 -9.78 20.47 -24.62
N SER A 307 -10.69 19.53 -24.84
CA SER A 307 -12.14 19.72 -24.66
C SER A 307 -12.75 18.50 -23.96
N TYR A 308 -13.75 18.75 -23.13
CA TYR A 308 -14.56 17.70 -22.51
C TYR A 308 -16.01 17.95 -22.91
N LYS A 309 -16.61 17.00 -23.65
CA LYS A 309 -17.92 17.17 -24.27
C LYS A 309 -17.99 18.48 -25.07
N ALA A 310 -18.86 19.42 -24.68
CA ALA A 310 -19.01 20.71 -25.34
C ALA A 310 -18.10 21.81 -24.76
N GLU A 311 -17.41 21.54 -23.65
CA GLU A 311 -16.63 22.54 -22.94
C GLU A 311 -15.15 22.53 -23.34
N LYS A 312 -14.57 23.73 -23.47
CA LYS A 312 -13.16 23.90 -23.79
C LYS A 312 -12.37 24.05 -22.51
N LEU A 313 -11.60 23.01 -22.16
CA LEU A 313 -10.74 23.01 -20.98
C LEU A 313 -9.56 23.99 -21.14
N GLY A 314 -9.06 24.17 -22.35
CA GLY A 314 -8.03 25.17 -22.64
C GLY A 314 -7.05 24.79 -23.75
N GLN A 315 -6.21 25.75 -24.13
CA GLN A 315 -5.11 25.54 -25.07
C GLN A 315 -3.83 25.20 -24.30
N GLY A 316 -3.32 23.98 -24.49
CA GLY A 316 -2.15 23.46 -23.78
C GLY A 316 -2.50 22.84 -22.43
N ARG A 317 -1.62 21.93 -21.97
CA ARG A 317 -1.85 21.11 -20.77
C ARG A 317 -1.95 21.95 -19.50
N GLU A 318 -1.12 22.98 -19.34
CA GLU A 318 -1.14 23.82 -18.13
C GLU A 318 -2.42 24.65 -18.00
N ASN A 319 -2.95 25.18 -19.12
CA ASN A 319 -4.22 25.92 -19.09
C ASN A 319 -5.39 24.99 -18.78
N ALA A 320 -5.40 23.78 -19.32
CA ALA A 320 -6.40 22.78 -18.98
C ALA A 320 -6.34 22.37 -17.49
N LYS A 321 -5.13 22.28 -16.90
CA LYS A 321 -4.97 22.03 -15.46
C LYS A 321 -5.54 23.17 -14.62
N ALA A 322 -5.24 24.42 -14.99
CA ALA A 322 -5.78 25.59 -14.31
C ALA A 322 -7.31 25.61 -14.35
N TYR A 323 -7.90 25.29 -15.51
CA TYR A 323 -9.35 25.22 -15.67
C TYR A 323 -10.00 24.16 -14.76
N LEU A 324 -9.45 22.94 -14.70
CA LEU A 324 -9.96 21.88 -13.82
C LEU A 324 -9.79 22.20 -12.33
N LYS A 325 -8.78 22.98 -11.98
CA LYS A 325 -8.57 23.47 -10.60
C LYS A 325 -9.62 24.51 -10.21
N GLU A 326 -10.05 25.34 -11.15
CA GLU A 326 -11.10 26.35 -10.96
C GLU A 326 -12.52 25.76 -11.01
N HIS A 327 -12.71 24.58 -11.61
CA HIS A 327 -14.01 23.92 -11.79
C HIS A 327 -14.00 22.47 -11.27
N PRO A 328 -14.04 22.26 -9.93
CA PRO A 328 -13.97 20.93 -9.31
C PRO A 328 -15.10 19.99 -9.75
N GLU A 329 -16.28 20.52 -10.06
CA GLU A 329 -17.44 19.75 -10.52
C GLU A 329 -17.17 18.99 -11.83
N ILE A 330 -16.48 19.64 -12.79
CA ILE A 330 -16.06 19.01 -14.05
C ILE A 330 -14.93 18.00 -13.78
N SER A 331 -14.00 18.37 -12.91
CA SER A 331 -12.89 17.51 -12.50
C SER A 331 -13.40 16.18 -11.94
N ASP A 332 -14.37 16.22 -11.02
CA ASP A 332 -14.96 15.03 -10.40
C ASP A 332 -15.81 14.22 -11.39
N GLU A 333 -16.53 14.88 -12.30
CA GLU A 333 -17.25 14.19 -13.38
C GLU A 333 -16.31 13.39 -14.28
N ILE A 334 -15.19 13.99 -14.70
CA ILE A 334 -14.18 13.30 -15.52
C ILE A 334 -13.54 12.16 -14.73
N VAL A 335 -13.24 12.35 -13.43
CA VAL A 335 -12.71 11.28 -12.57
C VAL A 335 -13.67 10.10 -12.48
N ALA A 336 -14.97 10.36 -12.32
CA ALA A 336 -15.99 9.32 -12.29
C ALA A 336 -16.05 8.57 -13.63
N ALA A 337 -16.02 9.29 -14.77
CA ALA A 337 -15.98 8.67 -16.09
C ALA A 337 -14.72 7.79 -16.29
N ILE A 338 -13.54 8.25 -15.83
CA ILE A 338 -12.29 7.49 -15.89
C ILE A 338 -12.40 6.21 -15.06
N LYS A 339 -12.92 6.29 -13.83
CA LYS A 339 -13.11 5.13 -12.94
C LYS A 339 -14.11 4.13 -13.53
N GLY A 340 -15.22 4.62 -14.10
CA GLY A 340 -16.25 3.82 -14.77
C GLY A 340 -15.72 3.07 -15.99
N SER A 341 -14.95 3.74 -16.86
CA SER A 341 -14.38 3.13 -18.07
C SER A 341 -13.40 1.98 -17.78
N MET A 342 -12.82 1.92 -16.57
CA MET A 342 -11.87 0.87 -16.18
C MET A 342 -12.47 -0.17 -15.23
N GLY A 343 -13.79 -0.13 -14.97
CA GLY A 343 -14.51 -1.12 -14.17
C GLY A 343 -14.31 -1.00 -12.66
N ILE A 344 -13.91 0.17 -12.15
CA ILE A 344 -13.64 0.37 -10.71
C ILE A 344 -14.91 0.69 -9.91
N ASP A 345 -15.98 1.19 -10.53
CA ASP A 345 -17.26 1.45 -9.84
C ASP A 345 -17.88 0.19 -9.20
N HIS A 346 -17.62 -0.99 -9.79
CA HIS A 346 -18.07 -2.26 -9.23
C HIS A 346 -17.28 -2.74 -7.99
N LEU A 347 -16.13 -2.13 -7.68
CA LEU A 347 -15.28 -2.50 -6.53
C LEU A 347 -15.49 -1.59 -5.31
N ILE A 348 -16.00 -0.37 -5.50
CA ILE A 348 -16.22 0.61 -4.42
C ILE A 348 -17.66 0.53 -3.88
N SER A 349 -18.64 0.12 -4.69
CA SER A 349 -20.05 0.06 -4.27
C SER A 349 -20.40 -1.09 -3.32
N SER A 350 -19.51 -2.06 -3.09
CA SER A 350 -19.75 -3.17 -2.16
C SER A 350 -19.44 -2.84 -0.70
N SER A 351 -18.83 -1.69 -0.40
CA SER A 351 -18.53 -1.27 0.99
C SER A 351 -19.55 -0.29 1.58
N ALA A 352 -20.57 0.11 0.81
CA ALA A 352 -21.53 1.14 1.23
C ALA A 352 -22.97 0.61 1.42
N LYS A 353 -23.18 -0.71 1.45
CA LYS A 353 -24.53 -1.31 1.56
C LYS A 353 -24.86 -1.98 2.89
N ASP A 354 -23.97 -1.96 3.88
CA ASP A 354 -24.19 -2.67 5.15
C ASP A 354 -24.58 -1.78 6.34
N GLU A 355 -25.01 -0.52 6.13
CA GLU A 355 -25.45 0.36 7.24
C GLU A 355 -26.93 0.76 7.25
N ASP A 356 -27.78 0.30 6.32
CA ASP A 356 -29.20 0.72 6.26
C ASP A 356 -30.20 -0.44 6.09
N ASP A 357 -30.10 -1.52 6.86
CA ASP A 357 -31.23 -2.47 6.97
C ASP A 357 -31.36 -3.20 8.32
N ASP A 358 -31.21 -2.47 9.43
CA ASP A 358 -31.56 -3.01 10.75
C ASP A 358 -32.16 -1.94 11.68
N THR A 359 -33.19 -1.23 11.21
CA THR A 359 -34.12 -0.50 12.11
C THR A 359 -35.56 -0.51 11.57
N ASN A 360 -36.36 -1.44 12.10
CA ASN A 360 -37.85 -1.56 12.16
C ASN A 360 -38.22 -3.00 11.77
N GLU A 361 -38.77 -3.87 12.62
CA GLU A 361 -39.91 -3.65 13.51
C GLU A 361 -39.81 -4.56 14.75
N ALA A 362 -39.87 -3.96 15.94
CA ALA A 362 -40.26 -4.65 17.17
C ALA A 362 -41.19 -3.74 17.99
N GLY A 363 -42.44 -4.17 18.15
CA GLY A 363 -43.52 -3.54 18.94
C GLY A 363 -44.56 -2.91 18.01
N ASP A 364 -45.83 -3.32 17.96
CA ASP A 364 -46.74 -3.51 19.09
C ASP A 364 -48.01 -4.30 18.67
N GLU A 365 -48.64 -4.91 19.68
CA GLU A 365 -49.90 -5.69 19.75
C GLU A 365 -49.91 -7.19 19.41
#